data_AF-A0A4S4N860-F1
#
_entry.id   AF-A0A4S4N860-F1
#
_cell.length_a   1.000
_cell.length_b   1.000
_cell.length_c   1.000
_cell.angle_alpha   90.00
_cell.angle_beta   90.00
_cell.angle_gamma   90.00
#
_symmetry.space_group_name_H-M   'P 1'
#
loop_
_entity.id
_entity.type
_entity.pdbx_description
1 polymer ?
#
loop_
_entity_poly.entity_id
_entity_poly.type
_entity_poly.pdbx_seq_one_letter_code
_entity_poly.pdbx_strand_id
1 'polypeptide(L)'
;MWLLHECSKLMNSGQQVGPMDEDVLVQTLYESESKGISYRKALQNLHSVNNHPAHMWKDYYLEHRVRLDKLIEAERRSTKGNGKQIKRRSASPPLHPPSRDHREQKYSGPAPPKRTEQLSNGNFRFTSEDSKFMKDYIRYRCRENFSRNKSTLAEELSKYAPHHSKAAWRNFMGRNEAKIESILDAIQAEWRKSGDVCFGSDEDDGDNDESDEKSSSDESGYEDEPSEQESEASDEDEDVQNMSEAGGKLLDSDKRVMARFIASTEEWNGDIGTIKSRWEPFANMYTQRSVGAWVEAYRHHRDVVDAFVKKYRRRNEAPKRTRLLSSQTAIPSWSKKGKAAMKRKASGEDYKSHKRSR
;
A
#
# COMPACT_ATOMS: atom_id res chain seq x y z
N MET A 1 -17.84 20.62 -23.39
CA MET A 1 -17.91 21.01 -21.96
C MET A 1 -19.24 20.69 -21.27
N TRP A 2 -20.37 20.52 -21.96
CA TRP A 2 -21.64 20.11 -21.31
C TRP A 2 -21.71 18.62 -20.91
N LEU A 3 -20.98 17.73 -21.60
CA LEU A 3 -21.01 16.28 -21.33
C LEU A 3 -20.25 15.85 -20.06
N LEU A 4 -19.26 16.64 -19.59
CA LEU A 4 -18.52 16.31 -18.36
C LEU A 4 -19.31 16.64 -17.07
N HIS A 5 -20.32 17.52 -17.15
CA HIS A 5 -21.16 17.84 -16.00
C HIS A 5 -22.25 16.79 -15.76
N GLU A 6 -22.71 16.12 -16.82
CA GLU A 6 -23.73 15.06 -16.74
C GLU A 6 -23.16 13.72 -16.24
N CYS A 7 -21.90 13.38 -16.60
CA CYS A 7 -21.23 12.17 -16.09
C CYS A 7 -20.91 12.22 -14.59
N SER A 8 -20.70 13.41 -14.03
CA SER A 8 -20.53 13.59 -12.57
C SER A 8 -21.83 13.33 -11.80
N LYS A 9 -22.99 13.54 -12.43
CA LYS A 9 -24.31 13.29 -11.83
C LYS A 9 -24.71 11.81 -11.81
N LEU A 10 -24.18 11.00 -12.73
CA LEU A 10 -24.52 9.57 -12.87
C LEU A 10 -23.59 8.64 -12.09
N MET A 11 -22.35 9.05 -11.80
CA MET A 11 -21.41 8.26 -10.96
C MET A 11 -21.56 8.50 -9.47
N ASN A 12 -22.45 9.42 -9.06
CA ASN A 12 -22.88 9.60 -7.68
C ASN A 12 -24.25 8.94 -7.44
N SER A 13 -24.45 7.73 -7.96
CA SER A 13 -25.51 6.83 -7.48
C SER A 13 -25.13 6.41 -6.07
N GLY A 14 -25.36 7.34 -5.14
CA GLY A 14 -24.95 7.24 -3.75
C GLY A 14 -25.42 5.92 -3.18
N GLN A 15 -24.47 5.15 -2.65
CA GLN A 15 -24.83 4.12 -1.68
C GLN A 15 -25.60 4.84 -0.59
N GLN A 16 -26.93 4.70 -0.61
CA GLN A 16 -27.76 5.17 0.46
C GLN A 16 -27.32 4.45 1.73
N VAL A 17 -27.30 5.17 2.84
CA VAL A 17 -27.02 4.59 4.15
C VAL A 17 -28.03 3.46 4.37
N GLY A 18 -27.53 2.23 4.38
CA GLY A 18 -28.37 1.04 4.42
C GLY A 18 -28.73 0.63 5.86
N PRO A 19 -29.59 -0.38 6.05
CA PRO A 19 -29.93 -0.87 7.39
C PRO A 19 -28.73 -1.34 8.21
N MET A 20 -27.68 -1.86 7.55
CA MET A 20 -26.44 -2.28 8.21
C MET A 20 -25.61 -1.11 8.76
N ASP A 21 -25.79 0.08 8.21
CA ASP A 21 -25.12 1.30 8.64
C ASP A 21 -25.82 1.93 9.86
N GLU A 22 -27.05 1.52 10.16
CA GLU A 22 -27.83 2.04 11.27
C GLU A 22 -27.24 1.67 12.63
N ASP A 23 -26.75 0.44 12.78
CA ASP A 23 -26.13 -0.04 14.03
C ASP A 23 -24.91 0.81 14.38
N VAL A 24 -24.11 1.16 13.38
CA VAL A 24 -22.93 2.05 13.52
C VAL A 24 -23.36 3.43 13.98
N LEU A 25 -24.44 3.97 13.39
CA LEU A 25 -24.95 5.29 13.72
C LEU A 25 -25.57 5.34 15.13
N VAL A 26 -26.37 4.33 15.50
CA VAL A 26 -26.96 4.18 16.85
C VAL A 26 -25.86 4.06 17.91
N GLN A 27 -24.88 3.17 17.69
CA GLN A 27 -23.76 2.97 18.62
C GLN A 27 -22.96 4.26 18.80
N THR A 28 -22.64 4.96 17.70
CA THR A 28 -21.85 6.20 17.74
C THR A 28 -22.59 7.32 18.47
N LEU A 29 -23.90 7.47 18.23
CA LEU A 29 -24.72 8.47 18.91
C LEU A 29 -24.85 8.16 20.41
N TYR A 30 -25.09 6.89 20.77
CA TYR A 30 -25.11 6.43 22.15
C TYR A 30 -23.79 6.72 22.89
N GLU A 31 -22.64 6.40 22.28
CA GLU A 31 -21.34 6.70 22.87
C GLU A 31 -21.09 8.21 22.99
N SER A 32 -21.51 8.99 22.01
CA SER A 32 -21.29 10.44 22.01
C SER A 32 -21.95 11.12 23.21
N GLU A 33 -23.13 10.66 23.61
CA GLU A 33 -23.85 11.18 24.77
C GLU A 33 -23.10 10.86 26.07
N SER A 34 -22.57 9.65 26.21
CA SER A 34 -21.74 9.28 27.37
C SER A 34 -20.46 10.11 27.48
N LYS A 35 -19.96 10.60 26.34
CA LYS A 35 -18.76 11.43 26.20
C LYS A 35 -19.07 12.94 26.25
N GLY A 36 -20.35 13.34 26.35
CA GLY A 36 -20.77 14.75 26.31
C GLY A 36 -20.53 15.45 24.96
N ILE A 37 -20.39 14.68 23.87
CA ILE A 37 -20.18 15.19 22.51
C ILE A 37 -21.54 15.42 21.85
N SER A 38 -21.72 16.56 21.17
CA SER A 38 -22.96 16.83 20.44
C SER A 38 -23.13 15.88 19.24
N TYR A 39 -24.37 15.50 18.93
CA TYR A 39 -24.67 14.61 17.80
C TYR A 39 -24.11 15.13 16.47
N ARG A 40 -24.12 16.45 16.26
CA ARG A 40 -23.52 17.07 15.07
C ARG A 40 -22.04 16.70 14.92
N LYS A 41 -21.27 16.76 16.01
CA LYS A 41 -19.84 16.43 16.01
C LYS A 41 -19.62 14.92 15.89
N ALA A 42 -20.46 14.11 16.54
CA ALA A 42 -20.43 12.66 16.41
C ALA A 42 -20.67 12.19 14.95
N LEU A 43 -21.69 12.74 14.29
CA LEU A 43 -21.98 12.46 12.88
C LEU A 43 -20.88 12.97 11.93
N GLN A 44 -20.20 14.06 12.27
CA GLN A 44 -19.05 14.53 11.50
C GLN A 44 -17.84 13.60 11.63
N ASN A 45 -17.66 12.97 12.78
CA ASN A 45 -16.60 11.98 13.00
C ASN A 45 -16.85 10.64 12.27
N LEU A 46 -18.09 10.38 11.83
CA LEU A 46 -18.42 9.23 10.98
C LEU A 46 -18.01 9.42 9.51
N HIS A 47 -17.29 10.50 9.19
CA HIS A 47 -16.76 10.69 7.84
C HIS A 47 -15.90 9.51 7.40
N SER A 48 -16.19 8.98 6.21
CA SER A 48 -15.47 7.85 5.59
C SER A 48 -15.70 6.50 6.25
N VAL A 49 -16.58 6.41 7.26
CA VAL A 49 -17.06 5.13 7.78
C VAL A 49 -18.00 4.51 6.76
N ASN A 50 -17.75 3.25 6.38
CA ASN A 50 -18.49 2.52 5.33
C ASN A 50 -18.58 3.28 3.99
N ASN A 51 -17.54 4.06 3.67
CA ASN A 51 -17.47 4.92 2.48
C ASN A 51 -18.57 6.00 2.40
N HIS A 52 -19.21 6.34 3.52
CA HIS A 52 -20.21 7.40 3.56
C HIS A 52 -19.60 8.75 3.94
N PRO A 53 -19.87 9.82 3.17
CA PRO A 53 -19.45 11.16 3.56
C PRO A 53 -20.29 11.67 4.74
N ALA A 54 -19.74 12.61 5.51
CA ALA A 54 -20.39 13.11 6.73
C ALA A 54 -21.78 13.74 6.51
N HIS A 55 -22.08 14.23 5.31
CA HIS A 55 -23.41 14.79 5.00
C HIS A 55 -24.46 13.69 4.83
N MET A 56 -24.12 12.54 4.22
CA MET A 56 -25.04 11.41 4.06
C MET A 56 -25.52 10.88 5.42
N TRP A 57 -24.63 10.77 6.39
CA TRP A 57 -25.00 10.41 7.77
C TRP A 57 -25.94 11.42 8.43
N LYS A 58 -25.76 12.72 8.15
CA LYS A 58 -26.62 13.78 8.68
C LYS A 58 -28.00 13.72 8.04
N ASP A 59 -28.05 13.63 6.71
CA ASP A 59 -29.29 13.59 5.96
C ASP A 59 -30.11 12.36 6.35
N TYR A 60 -29.46 11.20 6.43
CA TYR A 60 -30.08 9.96 6.88
C TYR A 60 -30.59 10.05 8.33
N TYR A 61 -29.81 10.62 9.25
CA TYR A 61 -30.25 10.83 10.63
C TYR A 61 -31.46 11.78 10.70
N LEU A 62 -31.47 12.85 9.91
CA LEU A 62 -32.60 13.78 9.87
C LEU A 62 -33.87 13.12 9.32
N GLU A 63 -33.74 12.31 8.28
CA GLU A 63 -34.85 11.55 7.68
C GLU A 63 -35.40 10.48 8.63
N HIS A 64 -34.53 9.78 9.37
CA HIS A 64 -34.89 8.64 10.23
C HIS A 64 -34.84 8.95 11.74
N ARG A 65 -34.86 10.23 12.12
CA ARG A 65 -34.59 10.68 13.49
C ARG A 65 -35.43 9.97 14.54
N VAL A 66 -36.75 9.91 14.36
CA VAL A 66 -37.67 9.32 15.35
C VAL A 66 -37.39 7.83 15.59
N ARG A 67 -36.96 7.12 14.54
CA ARG A 67 -36.63 5.69 14.60
C ARG A 67 -35.29 5.46 15.28
N LEU A 68 -34.28 6.23 14.90
CA LEU A 68 -32.94 6.17 15.49
C LEU A 68 -32.95 6.56 16.97
N ASP A 69 -33.69 7.61 17.36
CA ASP A 69 -33.85 8.02 18.76
C ASP A 69 -34.50 6.91 19.61
N LYS A 70 -35.46 6.15 19.05
CA LYS A 70 -36.06 4.98 19.71
C LYS A 70 -35.06 3.84 19.90
N LEU A 71 -34.21 3.58 18.90
CA LEU A 71 -33.16 2.56 18.99
C LEU A 71 -32.09 2.93 20.03
N ILE A 72 -31.66 4.20 20.06
CA ILE A 72 -30.72 4.70 21.07
C ILE A 72 -31.31 4.55 22.48
N GLU A 73 -32.59 4.86 22.66
CA GLU A 73 -33.26 4.68 23.96
C GLU A 73 -33.44 3.21 24.34
N ALA A 74 -33.69 2.32 23.38
CA ALA A 74 -33.70 0.87 23.61
C ALA A 74 -32.31 0.37 24.04
N GLU A 75 -31.25 0.85 23.40
CA GLU A 75 -29.86 0.50 23.74
C GLU A 75 -29.51 0.96 25.17
N ARG A 76 -29.90 2.18 25.55
CA ARG A 76 -29.75 2.68 26.94
C ARG A 76 -30.44 1.79 27.97
N ARG A 77 -31.58 1.20 27.63
CA ARG A 77 -32.30 0.28 28.54
C ARG A 77 -31.59 -1.07 28.63
N SER A 78 -31.08 -1.57 27.51
CA SER A 78 -30.30 -2.81 27.43
C SER A 78 -29.03 -2.73 28.30
N THR A 79 -28.24 -1.67 28.15
CA THR A 79 -26.98 -1.51 28.89
C THR A 79 -27.16 -1.31 30.40
N LYS A 80 -28.24 -0.62 30.82
CA LYS A 80 -28.58 -0.47 32.25
C LYS A 80 -29.05 -1.77 32.90
N GLY A 81 -29.61 -2.71 32.13
CA GLY A 81 -30.12 -3.99 32.63
C GLY A 81 -29.03 -5.01 32.99
N ASN A 82 -27.92 -5.02 32.26
CA ASN A 82 -26.85 -6.01 32.44
C ASN A 82 -25.87 -5.71 33.58
N GLY A 83 -25.98 -4.54 34.23
CA GLY A 83 -25.13 -4.15 35.38
C GLY A 83 -25.61 -4.66 36.74
N LYS A 84 -26.82 -5.24 36.85
CA LYS A 84 -27.30 -5.82 38.10
C LYS A 84 -26.64 -7.17 38.32
N GLN A 85 -25.50 -7.09 39.01
CA GLN A 85 -24.88 -8.16 39.74
C GLN A 85 -25.90 -9.20 40.21
N ILE A 86 -25.70 -10.43 39.73
CA ILE A 86 -26.11 -11.65 40.40
C ILE A 86 -25.41 -11.64 41.77
N LYS A 87 -25.96 -10.88 42.72
CA LYS A 87 -25.55 -10.86 44.12
C LYS A 87 -26.15 -12.12 44.74
N ARG A 88 -25.49 -13.25 44.50
CA ARG A 88 -25.79 -14.53 45.16
C ARG A 88 -25.59 -14.33 46.66
N ARG A 89 -26.69 -14.14 47.37
CA ARG A 89 -26.78 -14.44 48.80
C ARG A 89 -26.97 -15.96 48.89
N SER A 90 -25.98 -16.68 49.42
CA SER A 90 -26.15 -17.58 50.56
C SER A 90 -24.91 -18.48 50.75
N ALA A 91 -24.65 -18.75 52.03
CA ALA A 91 -23.55 -19.48 52.62
C ALA A 91 -23.36 -20.94 52.15
N SER A 92 -22.07 -21.32 51.99
CA SER A 92 -21.35 -22.57 52.37
C SER A 92 -21.89 -23.99 52.04
N PRO A 93 -21.07 -25.07 51.95
CA PRO A 93 -19.60 -25.22 51.72
C PRO A 93 -19.28 -26.31 50.63
N PRO A 94 -18.11 -26.98 50.57
CA PRO A 94 -17.17 -26.96 49.44
C PRO A 94 -17.17 -28.24 48.57
N LEU A 95 -16.25 -28.26 47.58
CA LEU A 95 -15.73 -29.42 46.83
C LEU A 95 -16.42 -29.76 45.51
N HIS A 96 -16.22 -28.95 44.47
CA HIS A 96 -15.90 -29.49 43.15
C HIS A 96 -15.01 -28.49 42.41
N PRO A 97 -13.78 -28.85 41.99
CA PRO A 97 -13.02 -28.00 41.09
C PRO A 97 -13.82 -27.87 39.78
N PRO A 98 -14.03 -26.66 39.24
CA PRO A 98 -14.62 -26.55 37.92
C PRO A 98 -13.64 -27.20 36.95
N SER A 99 -14.06 -28.30 36.33
CA SER A 99 -13.42 -28.80 35.11
C SER A 99 -13.34 -27.63 34.15
N ARG A 100 -12.15 -27.04 34.07
CA ARG A 100 -11.71 -26.30 32.90
C ARG A 100 -11.65 -27.32 31.78
N ASP A 101 -12.79 -27.56 31.14
CA ASP A 101 -12.83 -27.90 29.73
C ASP A 101 -12.37 -26.67 28.94
N HIS A 102 -11.13 -26.27 29.19
CA HIS A 102 -10.32 -25.65 28.17
C HIS A 102 -10.17 -26.77 27.15
N ARG A 103 -11.10 -26.79 26.20
CA ARG A 103 -10.98 -27.52 24.95
C ARG A 103 -9.66 -27.09 24.36
N GLU A 104 -8.62 -27.82 24.75
CA GLU A 104 -7.23 -27.61 24.38
C GLU A 104 -7.25 -27.72 22.86
N GLN A 105 -7.31 -26.57 22.21
CA GLN A 105 -7.19 -26.49 20.76
C GLN A 105 -5.85 -27.15 20.49
N LYS A 106 -5.89 -28.39 19.98
CA LYS A 106 -4.71 -29.19 19.66
C LYS A 106 -3.90 -28.38 18.68
N TYR A 107 -2.93 -27.67 19.23
CA TYR A 107 -2.08 -26.80 18.48
C TYR A 107 -1.19 -27.72 17.63
N SER A 108 -1.44 -27.70 16.33
CA SER A 108 -0.73 -28.53 15.34
C SER A 108 0.57 -27.88 14.86
N GLY A 109 0.95 -26.75 15.46
CA GLY A 109 2.16 -26.01 15.12
C GLY A 109 3.42 -26.53 15.85
N PRO A 110 4.56 -25.87 15.62
CA PRO A 110 5.85 -26.26 16.21
C PRO A 110 5.83 -26.21 17.73
N ALA A 111 6.45 -27.17 18.41
CA ALA A 111 6.43 -27.23 19.87
C ALA A 111 6.96 -25.94 20.53
N PRO A 112 6.24 -25.36 21.50
CA PRO A 112 6.68 -24.14 22.18
C PRO A 112 7.98 -24.36 22.96
N PRO A 113 8.81 -23.32 23.11
CA PRO A 113 10.08 -23.41 23.82
C PRO A 113 9.81 -23.65 25.31
N LYS A 114 10.51 -24.63 25.89
CA LYS A 114 10.31 -25.04 27.29
C LYS A 114 11.36 -24.44 28.21
N ARG A 115 12.56 -24.20 27.69
CA ARG A 115 13.66 -23.66 28.47
C ARG A 115 13.58 -22.14 28.53
N THR A 116 13.51 -21.62 29.75
CA THR A 116 13.61 -20.19 30.03
C THR A 116 14.90 -19.91 30.79
N GLU A 117 15.62 -18.86 30.41
CA GLU A 117 16.81 -18.38 31.14
C GLU A 117 16.47 -17.01 31.74
N GLN A 118 16.29 -16.96 33.05
CA GLN A 118 15.98 -15.71 33.75
C GLN A 118 17.26 -14.91 34.00
N LEU A 119 17.26 -13.64 33.61
CA LEU A 119 18.32 -12.69 33.92
C LEU A 119 18.14 -12.16 35.36
N SER A 120 19.21 -11.60 35.93
CA SER A 120 19.20 -11.05 37.30
C SER A 120 18.15 -9.95 37.53
N ASN A 121 17.71 -9.27 36.47
CA ASN A 121 16.68 -8.24 36.51
C ASN A 121 15.24 -8.79 36.43
N GLY A 122 15.06 -10.11 36.45
CA GLY A 122 13.75 -10.76 36.34
C GLY A 122 13.23 -10.94 34.91
N ASN A 123 13.89 -10.37 33.89
CA ASN A 123 13.52 -10.58 32.49
C ASN A 123 14.06 -11.90 31.96
N PHE A 124 13.40 -12.47 30.95
CA PHE A 124 13.87 -13.69 30.30
C PHE A 124 14.78 -13.36 29.12
N ARG A 125 15.91 -14.05 29.01
CA ARG A 125 16.79 -13.99 27.85
C ARG A 125 16.22 -14.87 26.73
N PHE A 126 16.30 -14.40 25.50
CA PHE A 126 16.03 -15.24 24.33
C PHE A 126 17.07 -16.35 24.23
N THR A 127 16.60 -17.58 24.29
CA THR A 127 17.42 -18.79 24.17
C THR A 127 17.55 -19.23 22.70
N SER A 128 18.39 -20.23 22.44
CA SER A 128 18.42 -20.89 21.14
C SER A 128 17.09 -21.60 20.82
N GLU A 129 16.36 -22.09 21.83
CA GLU A 129 15.03 -22.68 21.67
C GLU A 129 14.02 -21.64 21.17
N ASP A 130 14.03 -20.42 21.74
CA ASP A 130 13.16 -19.33 21.30
C ASP A 130 13.43 -18.95 19.83
N SER A 131 14.72 -18.88 19.46
CA SER A 131 15.11 -18.62 18.06
C SER A 131 14.64 -19.73 17.13
N LYS A 132 14.81 -21.00 17.52
CA LYS A 132 14.34 -22.14 16.72
C LYS A 132 12.82 -22.13 16.56
N PHE A 133 12.10 -21.95 17.66
CA PHE A 133 10.64 -21.88 17.68
C PHE A 133 10.12 -20.78 16.74
N MET A 134 10.68 -19.57 16.81
CA MET A 134 10.32 -18.47 15.92
C MET A 134 10.48 -18.85 14.43
N LYS A 135 11.60 -19.47 14.05
CA LYS A 135 11.86 -19.88 12.65
C LYS A 135 10.88 -20.94 12.18
N ASP A 136 10.65 -21.95 12.99
CA ASP A 136 9.74 -23.04 12.67
C ASP A 136 8.28 -22.54 12.62
N TYR A 137 7.94 -21.55 13.46
CA TYR A 137 6.62 -20.92 13.47
C TYR A 137 6.37 -20.07 12.21
N ILE A 138 7.37 -19.31 11.76
CA ILE A 138 7.28 -18.55 10.50
C ILE A 138 7.07 -19.51 9.33
N ARG A 139 7.83 -20.61 9.25
CA ARG A 139 7.64 -21.65 8.22
C ARG A 139 6.23 -22.24 8.25
N TYR A 140 5.74 -22.58 9.45
CA TYR A 140 4.40 -23.10 9.64
C TYR A 140 3.34 -22.12 9.14
N ARG A 141 3.42 -20.84 9.51
CA ARG A 141 2.44 -19.82 9.11
C ARG A 141 2.51 -19.47 7.63
N CYS A 142 3.70 -19.46 7.02
CA CYS A 142 3.84 -19.23 5.57
C CYS A 142 3.09 -20.29 4.75
N ARG A 143 3.01 -21.54 5.21
CA ARG A 143 2.21 -22.60 4.55
C ARG A 143 0.70 -22.35 4.62
N GLU A 144 0.22 -21.58 5.59
CA GLU A 144 -1.20 -21.23 5.76
C GLU A 144 -1.58 -19.90 5.07
N ASN A 145 -0.81 -19.43 4.08
CA ASN A 145 -1.01 -18.15 3.37
C ASN A 145 -0.98 -16.90 4.27
N PHE A 146 -0.19 -16.94 5.35
CA PHE A 146 -0.16 -15.85 6.31
C PHE A 146 0.63 -14.62 5.82
N SER A 147 0.15 -13.42 6.16
CA SER A 147 0.78 -12.13 5.80
C SER A 147 2.17 -11.97 6.44
N ARG A 148 3.13 -11.35 5.74
CA ARG A 148 4.49 -11.01 6.26
C ARG A 148 4.51 -10.01 7.43
N ASN A 149 3.38 -9.72 8.08
CA ASN A 149 3.32 -8.73 9.15
C ASN A 149 3.97 -9.23 10.45
N LYS A 150 5.18 -8.72 10.74
CA LYS A 150 5.96 -9.01 11.96
C LYS A 150 5.20 -8.71 13.25
N SER A 151 4.29 -7.72 13.26
CA SER A 151 3.52 -7.36 14.46
C SER A 151 2.51 -8.45 14.84
N THR A 152 1.85 -9.03 13.84
CA THR A 152 0.90 -10.12 14.03
C THR A 152 1.62 -11.41 14.45
N LEU A 153 2.77 -11.72 13.82
CA LEU A 153 3.64 -12.83 14.26
C LEU A 153 4.09 -12.67 15.72
N ALA A 154 4.49 -11.47 16.13
CA ALA A 154 4.94 -11.20 17.50
C ALA A 154 3.82 -11.45 18.52
N GLU A 155 2.58 -11.12 18.15
CA GLU A 155 1.42 -11.36 19.00
C GLU A 155 1.13 -12.85 19.16
N GLU A 156 1.12 -13.59 18.05
CA GLU A 156 0.91 -15.04 18.06
C GLU A 156 2.02 -15.76 18.84
N LEU A 157 3.28 -15.44 18.59
CA LEU A 157 4.41 -15.98 19.33
C LEU A 157 4.28 -15.72 20.83
N SER A 158 3.83 -14.53 21.24
CA SER A 158 3.63 -14.23 22.67
C SER A 158 2.50 -15.04 23.33
N LYS A 159 1.54 -15.56 22.56
CA LYS A 159 0.50 -16.47 23.07
C LYS A 159 1.07 -17.85 23.36
N TYR A 160 1.98 -18.34 22.51
CA TYR A 160 2.59 -19.67 22.64
C TYR A 160 3.84 -19.69 23.54
N ALA A 161 4.54 -18.56 23.67
CA ALA A 161 5.73 -18.36 24.48
C ALA A 161 5.57 -17.11 25.37
N PRO A 162 4.71 -17.19 26.42
CA PRO A 162 4.30 -16.03 27.21
C PRO A 162 5.39 -15.45 28.12
N HIS A 163 6.52 -16.13 28.27
CA HIS A 163 7.70 -15.59 28.95
C HIS A 163 8.36 -14.43 28.20
N HIS A 164 8.06 -14.26 26.91
CA HIS A 164 8.45 -13.10 26.11
C HIS A 164 7.21 -12.32 25.68
N SER A 165 7.17 -11.03 25.98
CA SER A 165 6.06 -10.16 25.57
C SER A 165 6.03 -9.93 24.05
N LYS A 166 4.87 -9.51 23.51
CA LYS A 166 4.73 -9.10 22.10
C LYS A 166 5.81 -8.06 21.70
N ALA A 167 6.12 -7.12 22.58
CA ALA A 167 7.15 -6.11 22.32
C ALA A 167 8.55 -6.73 22.29
N ALA A 168 8.85 -7.65 23.20
CA ALA A 168 10.13 -8.38 23.21
C ALA A 168 10.33 -9.19 21.93
N TRP A 169 9.30 -9.94 21.48
CA TRP A 169 9.32 -10.69 20.23
C TRP A 169 9.54 -9.79 19.00
N ARG A 170 8.85 -8.65 18.93
CA ARG A 170 9.02 -7.69 17.83
C ARG A 170 10.46 -7.16 17.75
N ASN A 171 11.02 -6.78 18.90
CA ASN A 171 12.40 -6.31 18.98
C ASN A 171 13.40 -7.42 18.63
N PHE A 172 13.15 -8.65 19.10
CA PHE A 172 13.98 -9.81 18.78
C PHE A 172 13.97 -10.14 17.28
N MET A 173 12.79 -10.05 16.64
CA MET A 173 12.65 -10.21 15.20
C MET A 173 13.35 -9.09 14.42
N GLY A 174 13.23 -7.83 14.84
CA GLY A 174 13.95 -6.72 14.21
C GLY A 174 15.47 -6.91 14.25
N ARG A 175 16.02 -7.40 15.36
CA ARG A 175 17.46 -7.73 15.46
C ARG A 175 17.89 -8.93 14.63
N ASN A 176 16.94 -9.78 14.20
CA ASN A 176 17.19 -10.97 13.39
C ASN A 176 16.53 -10.85 12.01
N GLU A 177 16.33 -9.62 11.50
CA GLU A 177 15.61 -9.34 10.25
C GLU A 177 16.20 -10.09 9.07
N ALA A 178 17.51 -10.00 8.84
CA ALA A 178 18.19 -10.72 7.76
C ALA A 178 17.99 -12.25 7.83
N LYS A 179 17.91 -12.84 9.05
CA LYS A 179 17.63 -14.28 9.20
C LYS A 179 16.18 -14.61 8.88
N ILE A 180 15.25 -13.70 9.19
CA ILE A 180 13.82 -13.87 8.87
C ILE A 180 13.62 -13.77 7.37
N GLU A 181 14.22 -12.76 6.72
CA GLU A 181 14.19 -12.59 5.26
C GLU A 181 14.78 -13.81 4.56
N SER A 182 15.96 -14.27 4.98
CA SER A 182 16.56 -15.50 4.46
C SER A 182 15.65 -16.73 4.60
N ILE A 183 14.85 -16.84 5.67
CA ILE A 183 13.88 -17.93 5.83
C ILE A 183 12.70 -17.76 4.88
N LEU A 184 12.18 -16.53 4.72
CA LEU A 184 11.09 -16.24 3.80
C LEU A 184 11.52 -16.51 2.35
N ASP A 185 12.73 -16.13 1.99
CA ASP A 185 13.31 -16.38 0.66
C ASP A 185 13.54 -17.87 0.43
N ALA A 186 14.02 -18.60 1.45
CA ALA A 186 14.17 -20.06 1.37
C ALA A 186 12.83 -20.76 1.17
N ILE A 187 11.77 -20.33 1.89
CA ILE A 187 10.41 -20.87 1.70
C ILE A 187 9.91 -20.55 0.29
N GLN A 188 10.10 -19.32 -0.18
CA GLN A 188 9.67 -18.92 -1.53
C GLN A 188 10.42 -19.71 -2.61
N ALA A 189 11.72 -19.98 -2.42
CA ALA A 189 12.51 -20.83 -3.31
C ALA A 189 12.07 -22.31 -3.25
N GLU A 190 11.71 -22.83 -2.07
CA GLU A 190 11.11 -24.18 -1.93
C GLU A 190 9.80 -24.29 -2.71
N TRP A 191 8.95 -23.26 -2.66
CA TRP A 191 7.68 -23.22 -3.39
C TRP A 191 7.91 -23.19 -4.90
N ARG A 192 8.88 -22.40 -5.37
CA ARG A 192 9.30 -22.42 -6.80
C ARG A 192 9.78 -23.81 -7.24
N LYS A 193 10.51 -24.52 -6.38
CA LYS A 193 11.06 -25.85 -6.69
C LYS A 193 10.04 -26.98 -6.64
N SER A 194 8.99 -26.88 -5.81
CA SER A 194 8.05 -28.00 -5.67
C SER A 194 7.17 -28.20 -6.90
N GLY A 195 7.18 -27.28 -7.87
CA GLY A 195 6.47 -27.42 -9.14
C GLY A 195 4.96 -27.63 -8.97
N ASP A 196 4.41 -27.34 -7.79
CA ASP A 196 2.98 -27.42 -7.50
C ASP A 196 2.36 -26.12 -7.99
N VAL A 197 2.06 -26.11 -9.28
CA VAL A 197 1.49 -24.97 -10.00
C VAL A 197 0.05 -24.78 -9.55
N CYS A 198 -0.18 -23.94 -8.53
CA CYS A 198 -1.51 -23.38 -8.28
C CYS A 198 -1.49 -21.90 -7.83
N PHE A 199 -0.42 -21.17 -8.11
CA PHE A 199 -0.45 -19.71 -8.06
C PHE A 199 0.24 -19.15 -9.29
N GLY A 200 -0.55 -18.53 -10.17
CA GLY A 200 -0.15 -18.05 -11.49
C GLY A 200 1.16 -17.27 -11.46
N SER A 201 2.19 -17.94 -11.94
CA SER A 201 3.44 -17.33 -12.37
C SER A 201 3.22 -16.80 -13.79
N ASP A 202 2.99 -15.50 -13.93
CA ASP A 202 3.42 -14.79 -15.13
C ASP A 202 4.81 -14.22 -14.82
N GLU A 203 5.80 -15.05 -15.10
CA GLU A 203 7.21 -14.68 -15.26
C GLU A 203 7.31 -13.74 -16.48
N ASP A 204 8.18 -12.72 -16.44
CA ASP A 204 9.28 -12.62 -17.41
C ASP A 204 10.13 -11.35 -17.14
N ASP A 205 11.39 -11.64 -16.87
CA ASP A 205 12.68 -10.93 -16.89
C ASP A 205 12.84 -9.42 -16.68
N GLY A 206 13.82 -9.12 -15.81
CA GLY A 206 14.40 -7.80 -15.58
C GLY A 206 15.48 -7.81 -14.51
N ASP A 207 16.46 -8.70 -14.67
CA ASP A 207 17.72 -8.80 -13.93
C ASP A 207 18.45 -7.44 -13.95
N ASN A 208 18.63 -6.81 -12.79
CA ASN A 208 19.59 -5.71 -12.64
C ASN A 208 20.31 -5.85 -11.28
N ASP A 209 21.41 -6.60 -11.36
CA ASP A 209 22.50 -6.68 -10.39
C ASP A 209 23.19 -5.30 -10.28
N GLU A 210 22.84 -4.52 -9.25
CA GLU A 210 23.70 -3.44 -8.76
C GLU A 210 24.40 -3.88 -7.47
N SER A 211 25.61 -4.39 -7.66
CA SER A 211 26.60 -4.56 -6.61
C SER A 211 27.22 -3.19 -6.26
N ASP A 212 26.90 -2.75 -5.04
CA ASP A 212 27.24 -1.48 -4.41
C ASP A 212 28.73 -1.46 -3.96
N GLU A 213 29.62 -0.97 -4.82
CA GLU A 213 31.03 -0.68 -4.50
C GLU A 213 31.18 0.78 -4.04
N LYS A 214 31.38 0.94 -2.72
CA LYS A 214 31.80 2.20 -2.10
C LYS A 214 33.12 2.70 -2.70
N SER A 215 33.08 3.81 -3.43
CA SER A 215 34.25 4.63 -3.72
C SER A 215 34.05 6.07 -3.24
N SER A 216 34.97 6.50 -2.38
CA SER A 216 35.12 7.85 -1.85
C SER A 216 36.04 8.66 -2.78
N SER A 217 35.51 9.65 -3.49
CA SER A 217 36.26 10.80 -4.06
C SER A 217 35.22 11.81 -4.54
N ASP A 218 35.08 12.95 -3.85
CA ASP A 218 35.79 14.20 -4.13
C ASP A 218 35.14 14.98 -5.29
N GLU A 219 34.88 16.26 -5.02
CA GLU A 219 34.18 17.20 -5.87
C GLU A 219 34.78 17.28 -7.28
N SER A 220 33.91 17.21 -8.29
CA SER A 220 33.90 18.23 -9.34
C SER A 220 32.59 18.17 -10.11
N GLY A 221 31.83 19.25 -10.04
CA GLY A 221 30.56 19.39 -10.75
C GLY A 221 30.73 19.38 -12.26
N TYR A 222 30.06 18.43 -12.89
CA TYR A 222 29.52 18.52 -14.24
C TYR A 222 28.24 17.68 -14.25
N GLU A 223 27.10 18.33 -13.98
CA GLU A 223 25.79 17.72 -14.27
C GLU A 223 25.66 17.63 -15.80
N ASP A 224 26.08 16.49 -16.34
CA ASP A 224 25.80 16.08 -17.70
C ASP A 224 24.29 15.84 -17.79
N GLU A 225 23.54 16.90 -18.16
CA GLU A 225 22.13 16.77 -18.52
C GLU A 225 22.04 15.79 -19.70
N PRO A 226 21.45 14.60 -19.52
CA PRO A 226 21.26 13.68 -20.63
C PRO A 226 20.43 14.40 -21.68
N SER A 227 20.97 14.51 -22.90
CA SER A 227 20.31 15.18 -24.01
C SER A 227 18.96 14.51 -24.28
N GLU A 228 17.88 15.06 -23.71
CA GLU A 228 16.48 14.67 -23.90
C GLU A 228 16.06 14.99 -25.33
N GLN A 229 16.56 14.21 -26.29
CA GLN A 229 16.10 14.20 -27.67
C GLN A 229 15.12 13.03 -27.89
N GLU A 230 14.30 12.72 -26.89
CA GLU A 230 13.12 11.88 -27.07
C GLU A 230 11.97 12.76 -27.54
N SER A 231 11.37 12.40 -28.67
CA SER A 231 10.29 13.09 -29.36
C SER A 231 9.11 13.42 -28.43
N GLU A 232 9.12 14.63 -27.89
CA GLU A 232 8.25 15.13 -26.81
C GLU A 232 6.76 15.34 -27.14
N ALA A 233 6.28 14.83 -28.28
CA ALA A 233 4.92 15.06 -28.78
C ALA A 233 4.17 13.75 -28.98
N SER A 234 4.23 12.81 -28.01
CA SER A 234 3.19 11.79 -27.97
C SER A 234 1.90 12.49 -27.56
N ASP A 235 0.90 12.37 -28.42
CA ASP A 235 -0.39 13.02 -28.26
C ASP A 235 -1.05 12.52 -26.98
N GLU A 236 -1.62 13.44 -26.21
CA GLU A 236 -2.15 13.14 -24.87
C GLU A 236 -3.19 12.01 -24.87
N ASP A 237 -3.92 11.87 -25.98
CA ASP A 237 -4.92 10.84 -26.22
C ASP A 237 -4.32 9.47 -26.57
N GLU A 238 -3.14 9.43 -27.19
CA GLU A 238 -2.48 8.18 -27.61
C GLU A 238 -2.04 7.37 -26.39
N ASP A 239 -1.47 8.04 -25.39
CA ASP A 239 -1.08 7.41 -24.12
C ASP A 239 -2.29 6.80 -23.37
N VAL A 240 -3.46 7.44 -23.40
CA VAL A 240 -4.67 6.91 -22.74
C VAL A 240 -5.18 5.67 -23.48
N GLN A 241 -5.13 5.67 -24.81
CA GLN A 241 -5.50 4.52 -25.64
C GLN A 241 -4.53 3.34 -25.46
N ASN A 242 -3.25 3.64 -25.22
CA ASN A 242 -2.19 2.65 -25.03
C ASN A 242 -2.00 2.24 -23.56
N MET A 243 -2.93 2.56 -22.66
CA MET A 243 -2.88 2.07 -21.28
C MET A 243 -3.05 0.55 -21.22
N SER A 244 -2.47 -0.07 -20.19
CA SER A 244 -2.58 -1.51 -20.01
C SER A 244 -4.02 -1.97 -19.69
N GLU A 245 -4.36 -3.16 -20.14
CA GLU A 245 -5.63 -3.81 -19.82
C GLU A 245 -5.73 -4.20 -18.34
N ALA A 246 -6.95 -4.52 -17.88
CA ALA A 246 -7.20 -4.88 -16.50
C ALA A 246 -6.42 -6.16 -16.10
N GLY A 247 -5.49 -6.01 -15.15
CA GLY A 247 -4.60 -7.09 -14.71
C GLY A 247 -3.29 -7.22 -15.50
N GLY A 248 -3.08 -6.41 -16.54
CA GLY A 248 -1.83 -6.43 -17.31
C GLY A 248 -0.60 -5.90 -16.55
N LYS A 249 0.58 -5.98 -17.17
CA LYS A 249 1.80 -5.28 -16.69
C LYS A 249 1.64 -3.77 -16.88
N LEU A 250 2.27 -2.97 -16.02
CA LEU A 250 2.20 -1.50 -16.11
C LEU A 250 3.08 -1.02 -17.27
N LEU A 251 2.48 -0.39 -18.28
CA LEU A 251 3.18 0.16 -19.43
C LEU A 251 3.71 1.57 -19.13
N ASP A 252 4.58 2.08 -20.01
CA ASP A 252 5.09 3.44 -19.85
C ASP A 252 4.02 4.52 -20.06
N SER A 253 3.04 4.21 -20.93
CA SER A 253 1.80 5.00 -21.11
C SER A 253 1.05 5.17 -19.79
N ASP A 254 0.87 4.11 -19.01
CA ASP A 254 0.21 4.18 -17.69
C ASP A 254 0.96 5.15 -16.76
N LYS A 255 2.30 5.05 -16.71
CA LYS A 255 3.14 5.92 -15.87
C LYS A 255 3.03 7.38 -16.30
N ARG A 256 3.00 7.67 -17.60
CA ARG A 256 2.81 9.03 -18.14
C ARG A 256 1.42 9.58 -17.83
N VAL A 257 0.37 8.76 -17.92
CA VAL A 257 -1.00 9.15 -17.55
C VAL A 257 -1.10 9.43 -16.03
N MET A 258 -0.51 8.58 -15.19
CA MET A 258 -0.39 8.80 -13.75
C MET A 258 0.35 10.12 -13.45
N ALA A 259 1.51 10.33 -14.07
CA ALA A 259 2.31 11.53 -13.89
C ALA A 259 1.56 12.80 -14.29
N ARG A 260 0.78 12.77 -15.37
CA ARG A 260 -0.07 13.90 -15.77
C ARG A 260 -1.13 14.23 -14.74
N PHE A 261 -1.81 13.22 -14.22
CA PHE A 261 -2.81 13.41 -13.17
C PHE A 261 -2.19 14.08 -11.93
N ILE A 262 -1.04 13.57 -11.48
CA ILE A 262 -0.28 14.13 -10.36
C ILE A 262 0.16 15.58 -10.64
N ALA A 263 0.68 15.85 -11.83
CA ALA A 263 1.13 17.18 -12.22
C ALA A 263 -0.02 18.20 -12.30
N SER A 264 -1.22 17.75 -12.68
CA SER A 264 -2.43 18.58 -12.72
C SER A 264 -3.06 18.86 -11.34
N THR A 265 -2.68 18.08 -10.33
CA THR A 265 -3.18 18.21 -8.96
C THR A 265 -2.27 19.14 -8.15
N GLU A 266 -2.70 20.38 -7.92
CA GLU A 266 -1.90 21.44 -7.25
C GLU A 266 -1.42 21.03 -5.84
N GLU A 267 -2.21 20.25 -5.12
CA GLU A 267 -1.95 19.88 -3.73
C GLU A 267 -1.54 18.41 -3.56
N TRP A 268 -0.94 17.79 -4.59
CA TRP A 268 -0.55 16.37 -4.53
C TRP A 268 0.34 16.04 -3.32
N ASN A 269 1.22 16.96 -2.92
CA ASN A 269 2.13 16.83 -1.79
C ASN A 269 1.60 17.45 -0.48
N GLY A 270 0.39 17.99 -0.48
CA GLY A 270 -0.21 18.60 0.72
C GLY A 270 -0.63 17.57 1.78
N ASP A 271 -1.01 18.04 2.96
CA ASP A 271 -1.50 17.21 4.08
C ASP A 271 -2.95 16.69 3.87
N ILE A 272 -3.48 16.82 2.66
CA ILE A 272 -4.86 16.48 2.36
C ILE A 272 -4.97 14.96 2.20
N GLY A 273 -5.44 14.32 3.27
CA GLY A 273 -5.95 12.96 3.26
C GLY A 273 -4.91 11.85 3.17
N THR A 274 -5.42 10.62 3.20
CA THR A 274 -4.61 9.41 3.00
C THR A 274 -4.19 9.32 1.53
N ILE A 275 -3.02 8.71 1.26
CA ILE A 275 -2.55 8.46 -0.11
C ILE A 275 -3.65 7.81 -0.95
N LYS A 276 -4.39 6.86 -0.36
CA LYS A 276 -5.51 6.18 -1.03
C LYS A 276 -6.57 7.16 -1.55
N SER A 277 -6.96 8.15 -0.76
CA SER A 277 -7.97 9.14 -1.15
C SER A 277 -7.52 10.01 -2.32
N ARG A 278 -6.21 10.28 -2.46
CA ARG A 278 -5.66 11.03 -3.62
C ARG A 278 -5.79 10.27 -4.93
N TRP A 279 -5.75 8.94 -4.86
CA TRP A 279 -5.86 8.07 -6.03
C TRP A 279 -7.31 7.69 -6.38
N GLU A 280 -8.30 8.00 -5.54
CA GLU A 280 -9.71 7.68 -5.81
C GLU A 280 -10.25 8.35 -7.10
N PRO A 281 -10.05 9.66 -7.33
CA PRO A 281 -10.49 10.29 -8.57
C PRO A 281 -9.84 9.67 -9.81
N PHE A 282 -8.57 9.28 -9.71
CA PHE A 282 -7.83 8.64 -10.80
C PHE A 282 -8.38 7.25 -11.13
N ALA A 283 -8.59 6.42 -10.12
CA ALA A 283 -9.13 5.07 -10.32
C ALA A 283 -10.55 5.08 -10.88
N ASN A 284 -11.34 6.12 -10.58
CA ASN A 284 -12.67 6.31 -11.17
C ASN A 284 -12.62 6.66 -12.66
N MET A 285 -11.58 7.37 -13.10
CA MET A 285 -11.34 7.65 -14.53
C MET A 285 -10.77 6.43 -15.26
N TYR A 286 -9.95 5.65 -14.57
CA TYR A 286 -9.21 4.52 -15.12
C TYR A 286 -9.54 3.24 -14.36
N THR A 287 -10.69 2.66 -14.71
CA THR A 287 -11.31 1.50 -14.03
C THR A 287 -10.62 0.17 -14.29
N GLN A 288 -9.62 0.13 -15.17
CA GLN A 288 -8.83 -1.07 -15.45
C GLN A 288 -8.06 -1.59 -14.22
N ARG A 289 -7.79 -0.73 -13.23
CA ARG A 289 -7.14 -1.12 -11.98
C ARG A 289 -7.85 -0.51 -10.78
N SER A 290 -7.84 -1.23 -9.67
CA SER A 290 -8.38 -0.73 -8.41
C SER A 290 -7.52 0.39 -7.83
N VAL A 291 -8.08 1.21 -6.94
CA VAL A 291 -7.35 2.27 -6.21
C VAL A 291 -6.09 1.72 -5.55
N GLY A 292 -6.18 0.54 -4.92
CA GLY A 292 -5.04 -0.10 -4.26
C GLY A 292 -3.94 -0.49 -5.26
N ALA A 293 -4.31 -1.01 -6.43
CA ALA A 293 -3.36 -1.36 -7.48
C ALA A 293 -2.65 -0.11 -8.05
N TRP A 294 -3.35 1.01 -8.23
CA TRP A 294 -2.73 2.27 -8.65
C TRP A 294 -1.75 2.83 -7.60
N VAL A 295 -2.11 2.75 -6.31
CA VAL A 295 -1.24 3.17 -5.21
C VAL A 295 0.05 2.33 -5.16
N GLU A 296 -0.06 1.00 -5.27
CA GLU A 296 1.12 0.13 -5.28
C GLU A 296 1.96 0.30 -6.56
N ALA A 297 1.31 0.45 -7.73
CA ALA A 297 2.00 0.77 -8.98
C ALA A 297 2.82 2.05 -8.87
N TYR A 298 2.26 3.11 -8.28
CA TYR A 298 2.98 4.35 -8.03
C TYR A 298 4.17 4.15 -7.09
N ARG A 299 4.00 3.37 -6.01
CA ARG A 299 5.11 3.10 -5.07
C ARG A 299 6.27 2.37 -5.73
N HIS A 300 5.97 1.38 -6.58
CA HIS A 300 6.99 0.61 -7.29
C HIS A 300 7.70 1.40 -8.39
N HIS A 301 7.03 2.39 -8.99
CA HIS A 301 7.57 3.19 -10.10
C HIS A 301 7.70 4.68 -9.76
N ARG A 302 7.92 4.99 -8.47
CA ARG A 302 7.85 6.35 -7.97
C ARG A 302 8.81 7.28 -8.68
N ASP A 303 10.07 6.88 -8.83
CA ASP A 303 11.11 7.75 -9.38
C ASP A 303 10.84 8.11 -10.85
N VAL A 304 10.37 7.12 -11.64
CA VAL A 304 10.01 7.31 -13.04
C VAL A 304 8.78 8.22 -13.18
N VAL A 305 7.75 7.99 -12.37
CA VAL A 305 6.53 8.82 -12.37
C VAL A 305 6.87 10.24 -11.93
N ASP A 306 7.65 10.42 -10.86
CA ASP A 306 8.04 11.73 -10.34
C ASP A 306 8.91 12.52 -11.33
N ALA A 307 9.78 11.85 -12.11
CA ALA A 307 10.52 12.46 -13.22
C ALA A 307 9.56 13.02 -14.29
N PHE A 308 8.57 12.24 -14.71
CA PHE A 308 7.53 12.72 -15.63
C PHE A 308 6.71 13.87 -15.03
N VAL A 309 6.35 13.80 -13.74
CA VAL A 309 5.61 14.87 -13.04
C VAL A 309 6.38 16.19 -13.11
N LYS A 310 7.70 16.17 -12.83
CA LYS A 310 8.57 17.33 -12.93
C LYS A 310 8.56 17.91 -14.35
N LYS A 311 8.66 17.05 -15.36
CA LYS A 311 8.60 17.43 -16.79
C LYS A 311 7.26 18.08 -17.16
N TYR A 312 6.14 17.51 -16.73
CA TYR A 312 4.81 18.07 -16.98
C TYR A 312 4.58 19.40 -16.24
N ARG A 313 5.03 19.54 -14.99
CA ARG A 313 4.95 20.82 -14.25
C ARG A 313 5.78 21.92 -14.92
N ARG A 314 7.03 21.62 -15.29
CA ARG A 314 7.89 22.54 -16.06
C ARG A 314 7.20 23.01 -17.33
N ARG A 315 6.52 22.10 -18.04
CA ARG A 315 5.77 22.40 -19.27
C ARG A 315 4.50 23.23 -19.02
N ASN A 316 3.80 23.01 -17.91
CA ASN A 316 2.61 23.75 -17.53
C ASN A 316 2.94 25.19 -17.06
N GLU A 317 4.07 25.35 -16.38
CA GLU A 317 4.60 26.64 -15.91
C GLU A 317 5.27 27.44 -17.02
N ALA A 318 5.81 26.77 -18.05
CA ALA A 318 6.42 27.44 -19.19
C ALA A 318 5.44 28.46 -19.81
N PRO A 319 5.83 29.74 -19.90
CA PRO A 319 4.91 30.80 -20.30
C PRO A 319 4.26 30.47 -21.65
N LYS A 320 2.92 30.52 -21.69
CA LYS A 320 2.11 30.24 -22.90
C LYS A 320 2.59 31.02 -24.14
N ARG A 321 3.32 32.13 -23.95
CA ARG A 321 3.96 32.94 -25.01
C ARG A 321 5.03 32.20 -25.81
N THR A 322 5.84 31.32 -25.21
CA THR A 322 6.89 30.60 -25.93
C THR A 322 6.33 29.46 -26.78
N ARG A 323 5.21 28.86 -26.36
CA ARG A 323 4.52 27.78 -27.11
C ARG A 323 3.98 28.24 -28.47
N LEU A 324 3.48 29.47 -28.58
CA LEU A 324 2.98 30.01 -29.85
C LEU A 324 4.09 30.37 -30.84
N LEU A 325 5.32 30.63 -30.37
CA LEU A 325 6.45 30.98 -31.24
C LEU A 325 7.19 29.73 -31.76
N SER A 326 7.19 28.63 -31.00
CA SER A 326 7.85 27.38 -31.40
C SER A 326 7.17 26.66 -32.57
N SER A 327 5.88 26.87 -32.80
CA SER A 327 5.18 26.32 -33.97
C SER A 327 5.33 27.18 -35.24
N GLN A 328 5.92 28.39 -35.12
CA GLN A 328 6.12 29.32 -36.24
C GLN A 328 7.57 29.41 -36.72
N THR A 329 8.54 28.81 -36.03
CA THR A 329 9.87 28.56 -36.61
C THR A 329 9.82 27.35 -37.54
N ALA A 330 8.89 27.38 -38.50
CA ALA A 330 9.07 26.67 -39.75
C ALA A 330 10.35 27.25 -40.36
N ILE A 331 11.50 26.66 -40.04
CA ILE A 331 12.74 26.89 -40.76
C ILE A 331 12.39 26.53 -42.19
N PRO A 332 12.20 27.52 -43.08
CA PRO A 332 11.66 27.24 -44.38
C PRO A 332 12.65 26.32 -45.10
N SER A 333 12.14 25.34 -45.84
CA SER A 333 12.93 24.22 -46.37
C SER A 333 14.17 24.64 -47.20
N TRP A 334 14.25 25.91 -47.63
CA TRP A 334 15.43 26.49 -48.27
C TRP A 334 16.62 26.78 -47.32
N SER A 335 16.40 26.96 -46.02
CA SER A 335 17.46 27.22 -45.02
C SER A 335 18.29 25.98 -44.68
N LYS A 336 17.87 24.76 -45.07
CA LYS A 336 18.63 23.52 -44.87
C LYS A 336 19.63 23.20 -46.00
N LYS A 337 19.93 24.15 -46.90
CA LYS A 337 20.97 23.96 -47.92
C LYS A 337 22.37 24.22 -47.35
N GLY A 338 23.12 23.14 -47.14
CA GLY A 338 24.58 23.17 -47.34
C GLY A 338 25.46 22.81 -46.15
N LYS A 339 25.46 21.53 -45.74
CA LYS A 339 26.68 20.85 -45.22
C LYS A 339 26.73 19.41 -45.71
N ALA A 340 26.63 19.22 -47.01
CA ALA A 340 27.17 18.03 -47.66
C ALA A 340 28.53 18.40 -48.26
N ALA A 341 29.47 17.45 -48.18
CA ALA A 341 30.83 17.47 -48.75
C ALA A 341 31.96 18.02 -47.86
N MET A 342 32.45 17.18 -46.95
CA MET A 342 33.88 16.87 -47.00
C MET A 342 34.13 15.38 -46.70
N LYS A 343 34.12 14.63 -47.80
CA LYS A 343 34.57 13.26 -47.93
C LYS A 343 36.10 13.29 -47.86
N ARG A 344 36.72 12.87 -46.76
CA ARG A 344 38.13 12.43 -46.78
C ARG A 344 38.18 10.94 -46.49
N LYS A 345 38.39 10.20 -47.58
CA LYS A 345 38.99 8.86 -47.60
C LYS A 345 40.32 8.91 -46.84
N ALA A 346 40.53 7.98 -45.93
CA ALA A 346 41.85 7.46 -45.60
C ALA A 346 41.72 5.94 -45.48
N SER A 347 42.16 5.28 -46.55
CA SER A 347 42.53 3.87 -46.61
C SER A 347 43.78 3.62 -45.75
N GLY A 348 43.85 2.46 -45.11
CA GLY A 348 45.11 1.91 -44.59
C GLY A 348 44.85 0.74 -43.66
N GLU A 349 44.99 -0.48 -44.19
CA GLU A 349 45.95 -1.49 -43.70
C GLU A 349 45.40 -2.30 -42.50
N ASP A 350 44.86 -3.49 -42.74
CA ASP A 350 45.65 -4.73 -42.88
C ASP A 350 46.45 -5.01 -41.60
N TYR A 351 45.93 -5.87 -40.72
CA TYR A 351 46.80 -6.81 -40.01
C TYR A 351 46.05 -8.10 -39.63
N LYS A 352 46.54 -9.16 -40.24
CA LYS A 352 46.35 -10.58 -39.97
C LYS A 352 46.54 -10.96 -38.49
N SER A 353 45.96 -12.14 -38.22
CA SER A 353 46.61 -13.28 -37.54
C SER A 353 46.48 -13.46 -36.02
N HIS A 354 45.83 -14.60 -35.72
CA HIS A 354 46.33 -15.71 -34.90
C HIS A 354 46.26 -15.62 -33.37
N LYS A 355 45.46 -16.53 -32.79
CA LYS A 355 45.80 -17.61 -31.82
C LYS A 355 44.54 -17.91 -30.99
N ARG A 356 43.92 -19.09 -31.01
CA ARG A 356 44.37 -20.42 -30.53
C ARG A 356 45.02 -20.37 -29.15
N SER A 357 44.25 -20.66 -28.10
CA SER A 357 44.54 -21.62 -27.01
C SER A 357 43.30 -21.62 -26.10
N ARG A 358 42.50 -22.69 -26.05
CA ARG A 358 42.64 -23.92 -25.24
C ARG A 358 42.23 -23.70 -23.80
#